data_AF-A0A536BK08-F1
#
_entry.id   AF-A0A536BK08-F1
#
_cell.length_a   1.000
_cell.length_b   1.000
_cell.length_c   1.000
_cell.angle_alpha   90.00
_cell.angle_beta   90.00
_cell.angle_gamma   90.00
#
_symmetry.space_group_name_H-M   'P 1'
#
loop_
_entity.id
_entity.type
_entity.pdbx_description
1 polymer ?
#
loop_
_entity_poly.entity_id
_entity_poly.type
_entity_poly.pdbx_seq_one_letter_code
_entity_poly.pdbx_strand_id
1 'polypeptide(L)'
;MTLSRRTGKIESRLSPTQLVLRWLDEAHAFGSLEAYTSHLLETDPTEGPLDRLCRETEANTRQSGRGRPRQDVEAPITGALEETIFRFQLVMRINVDAHEILDRQVILDVALSAHIALLTTPDAKARDDLPRHFGNVLNAMDGRVKLLRAAEAARVAAEYRYLNGRAALFPNALEAWDLQVKSSVGQTAMAFRLATLEGVLPDMEADASPDEPAELAPDPDDVAAVLADLVEPSKAEALEKLDEGRRAHAIATRWLRSKQARTQPKVA
;
A
#
# COMPACT_ATOMS: atom_id res chain seq x y z
N MET A 1 6.91 -23.69 -40.18
CA MET A 1 6.15 -22.97 -39.12
C MET A 1 7.14 -22.55 -38.04
N THR A 2 7.43 -21.26 -37.95
CA THR A 2 8.62 -20.69 -37.27
C THR A 2 8.42 -20.52 -35.77
N LEU A 3 9.52 -20.63 -35.01
CA LEU A 3 9.57 -20.49 -33.54
C LEU A 3 8.85 -19.24 -33.03
N SER A 4 8.92 -18.09 -33.73
CA SER A 4 8.15 -16.87 -33.38
C SER A 4 6.64 -17.06 -33.28
N ARG A 5 6.07 -17.98 -34.09
CA ARG A 5 4.63 -18.31 -34.02
C ARG A 5 4.29 -19.22 -32.84
N ARG A 6 5.28 -19.96 -32.29
CA ARG A 6 5.13 -20.75 -31.07
C ARG A 6 5.39 -19.89 -29.83
N THR A 7 6.36 -18.98 -29.85
CA THR A 7 6.58 -17.99 -28.79
C THR A 7 5.37 -17.07 -28.66
N GLY A 8 4.84 -16.53 -29.77
CA GLY A 8 3.61 -15.73 -29.75
C GLY A 8 2.34 -16.50 -29.33
N LYS A 9 2.34 -17.84 -29.42
CA LYS A 9 1.24 -18.72 -28.92
C LYS A 9 1.38 -19.12 -27.45
N ILE A 10 2.59 -19.02 -26.92
CA ILE A 10 2.91 -19.25 -25.51
C ILE A 10 2.75 -17.94 -24.74
N GLU A 11 3.18 -16.82 -25.33
CA GLU A 11 2.90 -15.45 -24.88
C GLU A 11 1.40 -15.14 -24.92
N SER A 12 0.61 -15.76 -25.79
CA SER A 12 -0.85 -15.59 -25.82
C SER A 12 -1.60 -16.33 -24.71
N ARG A 13 -0.92 -17.03 -23.80
CA ARG A 13 -1.54 -17.73 -22.67
C ARG A 13 -1.02 -17.16 -21.36
N LEU A 14 -1.25 -15.86 -21.18
CA LEU A 14 -0.92 -15.18 -19.94
C LEU A 14 -1.80 -15.74 -18.82
N SER A 15 -1.17 -16.12 -17.72
CA SER A 15 -1.88 -16.39 -16.46
C SER A 15 -2.58 -15.12 -15.96
N PRO A 16 -3.56 -15.22 -15.05
CA PRO A 16 -4.17 -14.06 -14.40
C PRO A 16 -3.14 -13.05 -13.88
N THR A 17 -2.08 -13.54 -13.23
CA THR A 17 -0.97 -12.69 -12.78
C THR A 17 -0.28 -11.99 -13.94
N GLN A 18 0.08 -12.72 -15.00
CA GLN A 18 0.81 -12.13 -16.13
C GLN A 18 -0.02 -11.10 -16.90
N LEU A 19 -1.35 -11.28 -16.99
CA LEU A 19 -2.25 -10.30 -17.60
C LEU A 19 -2.25 -8.99 -16.81
N VAL A 20 -2.41 -9.07 -15.48
CA VAL A 20 -2.41 -7.89 -14.61
C VAL A 20 -1.04 -7.20 -14.65
N LEU A 21 0.07 -7.96 -14.64
CA LEU A 21 1.40 -7.36 -14.71
C LEU A 21 1.66 -6.67 -16.05
N ARG A 22 1.18 -7.24 -17.17
CA ARG A 22 1.26 -6.57 -18.48
C ARG A 22 0.45 -5.28 -18.48
N TRP A 23 -0.77 -5.30 -17.95
CA TRP A 23 -1.58 -4.09 -17.79
C TRP A 23 -0.89 -3.05 -16.89
N LEU A 24 -0.28 -3.48 -15.79
CA LEU A 24 0.44 -2.59 -14.89
C LEU A 24 1.61 -1.90 -15.58
N ASP A 25 2.36 -2.63 -16.41
CA ASP A 25 3.45 -2.08 -17.23
C ASP A 25 2.94 -1.05 -18.25
N GLU A 26 1.83 -1.35 -18.91
CA GLU A 26 1.15 -0.41 -19.81
C GLU A 26 0.71 0.86 -19.07
N ALA A 27 0.13 0.72 -17.87
CA ALA A 27 -0.34 1.84 -17.07
C ALA A 27 0.83 2.68 -16.51
N HIS A 28 1.91 2.05 -16.07
CA HIS A 28 3.10 2.73 -15.57
C HIS A 28 3.81 3.58 -16.62
N ALA A 29 3.64 3.27 -17.91
CA ALA A 29 4.18 4.08 -19.01
C ALA A 29 3.64 5.52 -19.02
N PHE A 30 2.49 5.78 -18.37
CA PHE A 30 1.92 7.13 -18.22
C PHE A 30 2.53 7.92 -17.05
N GLY A 31 3.35 7.29 -16.20
CA GLY A 31 4.04 7.93 -15.08
C GLY A 31 3.18 8.19 -13.84
N SER A 32 1.88 8.48 -14.00
CA SER A 32 0.95 8.67 -12.88
C SER A 32 -0.42 8.04 -13.13
N LEU A 33 -1.11 7.71 -12.03
CA LEU A 33 -2.49 7.18 -12.09
C LEU A 33 -3.43 8.21 -12.74
N GLU A 34 -3.26 9.49 -12.45
CA GLU A 34 -4.04 10.59 -13.04
C GLU A 34 -3.83 10.67 -14.56
N ALA A 35 -2.58 10.65 -15.03
CA ALA A 35 -2.29 10.69 -16.46
C ALA A 35 -2.86 9.46 -17.18
N TYR A 36 -2.79 8.28 -16.54
CA TYR A 36 -3.38 7.06 -17.06
C TYR A 36 -4.91 7.15 -17.14
N THR A 37 -5.59 7.62 -16.08
CA THR A 37 -7.05 7.73 -16.08
C THR A 37 -7.55 8.80 -17.05
N SER A 38 -6.87 9.95 -17.16
CA SER A 38 -7.17 10.95 -18.18
C SER A 38 -7.10 10.37 -19.59
N HIS A 39 -6.04 9.60 -19.89
CA HIS A 39 -5.91 8.94 -21.19
C HIS A 39 -7.05 7.93 -21.47
N LEU A 40 -7.46 7.16 -20.46
CA LEU A 40 -8.59 6.23 -20.61
C LEU A 40 -9.89 6.97 -20.93
N LEU A 41 -10.17 8.07 -20.24
CA LEU A 41 -11.38 8.87 -20.45
C LEU A 41 -11.42 9.51 -21.85
N GLU A 42 -10.26 9.84 -22.42
CA GLU A 42 -10.15 10.39 -23.77
C GLU A 42 -10.28 9.34 -24.88
N THR A 43 -9.74 8.13 -24.67
CA THR A 43 -9.58 7.12 -25.72
C THR A 43 -10.74 6.13 -25.78
N ASP A 44 -11.22 5.67 -24.63
CA ASP A 44 -12.34 4.73 -24.54
C ASP A 44 -13.09 4.91 -23.20
N PRO A 45 -14.08 5.83 -23.14
CA PRO A 45 -14.81 6.08 -21.91
C PRO A 45 -15.76 4.93 -21.52
N THR A 46 -15.91 3.90 -22.36
CA THR A 46 -16.92 2.85 -22.18
C THR A 46 -16.36 1.52 -21.69
N GLU A 47 -15.07 1.24 -21.92
CA GLU A 47 -14.43 0.01 -21.46
C GLU A 47 -13.32 0.31 -20.43
N GLY A 48 -13.59 0.01 -19.16
CA GLY A 48 -12.60 0.13 -18.10
C GLY A 48 -11.51 -0.93 -18.19
N PRO A 49 -10.32 -0.71 -17.59
CA PRO A 49 -9.22 -1.67 -17.64
C PRO A 49 -9.58 -3.05 -17.05
N LEU A 50 -10.42 -3.08 -16.03
CA LEU A 50 -10.89 -4.31 -15.41
C LEU A 50 -11.75 -5.14 -16.37
N ASP A 51 -12.64 -4.51 -17.13
CA ASP A 51 -13.51 -5.21 -18.08
C ASP A 51 -12.69 -5.85 -19.21
N ARG A 52 -11.69 -5.12 -19.71
CA ARG A 52 -10.71 -5.63 -20.68
C ARG A 52 -9.96 -6.83 -20.10
N LEU A 53 -9.43 -6.72 -18.88
CA LEU A 53 -8.70 -7.80 -18.21
C LEU A 53 -9.58 -9.05 -18.02
N CYS A 54 -10.82 -8.90 -17.55
CA CYS A 54 -11.75 -10.00 -17.39
C CYS A 54 -12.03 -10.72 -18.72
N ARG A 55 -12.29 -9.95 -19.79
CA ARG A 55 -12.51 -10.50 -21.13
C ARG A 55 -11.30 -11.29 -21.65
N GLU A 56 -10.10 -10.76 -21.47
CA GLU A 56 -8.85 -11.44 -21.84
C GLU A 56 -8.63 -12.72 -21.01
N THR A 57 -8.89 -12.67 -19.71
CA THR A 57 -8.81 -13.83 -18.81
C THR A 57 -9.77 -14.95 -19.23
N GLU A 58 -11.03 -14.62 -19.54
CA GLU A 58 -11.98 -15.60 -20.05
C GLU A 58 -11.52 -16.22 -21.37
N ALA A 59 -11.07 -15.39 -22.31
CA ALA A 59 -10.60 -15.85 -23.61
C ALA A 59 -9.40 -16.80 -23.49
N ASN A 60 -8.40 -16.43 -22.67
CA ASN A 60 -7.20 -17.24 -22.43
C ASN A 60 -7.53 -18.56 -21.75
N THR A 61 -8.46 -18.54 -20.78
CA THR A 61 -8.87 -19.74 -20.04
C THR A 61 -9.69 -20.68 -20.93
N ARG A 62 -10.66 -20.16 -21.70
CA ARG A 62 -11.43 -20.93 -22.70
C ARG A 62 -10.51 -21.55 -23.75
N GLN A 63 -9.53 -20.80 -24.23
CA GLN A 63 -8.59 -21.30 -25.23
C GLN A 63 -7.68 -22.41 -24.66
N SER A 64 -7.33 -22.34 -23.38
CA SER A 64 -6.54 -23.36 -22.69
C SER A 64 -7.36 -24.62 -22.39
N GLY A 65 -8.67 -24.48 -22.15
CA GLY A 65 -9.62 -25.58 -21.97
C GLY A 65 -10.18 -26.19 -23.25
N ARG A 66 -9.71 -25.76 -24.43
CA ARG A 66 -10.25 -26.21 -25.72
C ARG A 66 -10.19 -27.74 -25.85
N GLY A 67 -11.34 -28.36 -26.12
CA GLY A 67 -11.49 -29.81 -26.22
C GLY A 67 -12.01 -30.50 -24.95
N ARG A 68 -12.19 -29.76 -23.86
CA ARG A 68 -12.86 -30.26 -22.64
C ARG A 68 -14.38 -29.97 -22.66
N PRO A 69 -15.18 -30.78 -21.94
CA PRO A 69 -16.58 -30.48 -21.66
C PRO A 69 -16.77 -29.09 -21.06
N ARG A 70 -17.92 -28.46 -21.31
CA ARG A 70 -18.22 -27.09 -20.85
C ARG A 70 -18.10 -26.93 -19.33
N GLN A 71 -18.60 -27.89 -18.57
CA GLN A 71 -18.53 -27.87 -17.10
C GLN A 71 -17.09 -27.87 -16.57
N ASP A 72 -16.16 -28.53 -17.27
CA ASP A 72 -14.74 -28.59 -16.89
C ASP A 72 -13.97 -27.31 -17.22
N VAL A 73 -14.59 -26.37 -17.94
CA VAL A 73 -13.99 -25.08 -18.34
C VAL A 73 -14.58 -23.92 -17.54
N GLU A 74 -15.84 -24.02 -17.09
CA GLU A 74 -16.50 -22.96 -16.32
C GLU A 74 -15.84 -22.71 -14.96
N ALA A 75 -15.57 -23.74 -14.15
CA ALA A 75 -14.92 -23.57 -12.85
C ALA A 75 -13.51 -22.95 -12.95
N PRO A 76 -12.63 -23.39 -13.89
CA PRO A 76 -11.37 -22.70 -14.14
C PRO A 76 -11.51 -21.23 -14.57
N ILE A 77 -12.54 -20.87 -15.34
CA ILE A 77 -12.80 -19.47 -15.72
C ILE A 77 -13.12 -18.65 -14.48
N THR A 78 -14.04 -19.11 -13.63
CA THR A 78 -14.39 -18.39 -12.39
C THR A 78 -13.17 -18.18 -11.49
N GLY A 79 -12.35 -19.22 -11.29
CA GLY A 79 -11.11 -19.09 -10.52
C GLY A 79 -10.12 -18.11 -11.13
N ALA A 80 -9.94 -18.13 -12.45
CA ALA A 80 -9.05 -17.21 -13.15
C ALA A 80 -9.55 -15.75 -13.09
N LEU A 81 -10.87 -15.54 -13.16
CA LEU A 81 -11.50 -14.23 -12.98
C LEU A 81 -11.32 -13.73 -11.54
N GLU A 82 -11.58 -14.55 -10.53
CA GLU A 82 -11.37 -14.21 -9.10
C GLU A 82 -9.94 -13.71 -8.89
N GLU A 83 -8.98 -14.47 -9.42
CA GLU A 83 -7.56 -14.14 -9.37
C GLU A 83 -7.15 -12.85 -10.10
N THR A 84 -7.80 -12.56 -11.24
CA THR A 84 -7.53 -11.35 -12.05
C THR A 84 -8.08 -10.13 -11.34
N ILE A 85 -9.35 -10.19 -10.92
CA ILE A 85 -10.04 -9.09 -10.25
C ILE A 85 -9.35 -8.79 -8.93
N PHE A 86 -9.00 -9.81 -8.13
CA PHE A 86 -8.28 -9.63 -6.87
C PHE A 86 -6.98 -8.85 -7.05
N ARG A 87 -6.14 -9.23 -8.03
CA ARG A 87 -4.84 -8.56 -8.24
C ARG A 87 -5.01 -7.13 -8.76
N PHE A 88 -5.98 -6.91 -9.64
CA PHE A 88 -6.33 -5.57 -10.07
C PHE A 88 -6.78 -4.70 -8.87
N GLN A 89 -7.69 -5.21 -8.04
CA GLN A 89 -8.14 -4.48 -6.84
C GLN A 89 -7.02 -4.24 -5.85
N LEU A 90 -6.10 -5.18 -5.69
CA LEU A 90 -4.93 -5.00 -4.85
C LEU A 90 -4.04 -3.86 -5.34
N VAL A 91 -3.77 -3.76 -6.65
CA VAL A 91 -3.01 -2.65 -7.23
C VAL A 91 -3.71 -1.32 -6.99
N MET A 92 -5.02 -1.25 -7.25
CA MET A 92 -5.80 -0.04 -7.04
C MET A 92 -5.79 0.37 -5.57
N ARG A 93 -5.96 -0.59 -4.65
CA ARG A 93 -5.96 -0.36 -3.21
C ARG A 93 -4.62 0.15 -2.70
N ILE A 94 -3.51 -0.47 -3.13
CA ILE A 94 -2.16 0.00 -2.79
C ILE A 94 -1.97 1.46 -3.22
N ASN A 95 -2.40 1.81 -4.43
CA ASN A 95 -2.28 3.19 -4.92
C ASN A 95 -3.17 4.16 -4.15
N VAL A 96 -4.44 3.83 -3.92
CA VAL A 96 -5.35 4.68 -3.15
C VAL A 96 -4.82 4.89 -1.73
N ASP A 97 -4.49 3.81 -1.01
CA ASP A 97 -4.01 3.89 0.36
C ASP A 97 -2.70 4.69 0.46
N ALA A 98 -1.79 4.55 -0.51
CA ALA A 98 -0.56 5.34 -0.56
C ALA A 98 -0.83 6.84 -0.75
N HIS A 99 -1.73 7.23 -1.66
CA HIS A 99 -2.10 8.64 -1.83
C HIS A 99 -2.75 9.19 -0.56
N GLU A 100 -3.67 8.46 0.06
CA GLU A 100 -4.29 8.93 1.30
C GLU A 100 -3.27 9.07 2.45
N ILE A 101 -2.28 8.19 2.53
CA ILE A 101 -1.19 8.31 3.51
C ILE A 101 -0.38 9.57 3.22
N LEU A 102 0.04 9.79 1.96
CA LEU A 102 0.84 10.93 1.54
C LEU A 102 0.10 12.26 1.79
N ASP A 103 -1.18 12.35 1.43
CA ASP A 103 -2.01 13.54 1.65
C ASP A 103 -2.10 13.89 3.14
N ARG A 104 -2.25 12.88 4.00
CA ARG A 104 -2.26 13.06 5.46
C ARG A 104 -0.88 13.49 5.99
N GLN A 105 0.21 13.03 5.38
CA GLN A 105 1.55 13.42 5.81
C GLN A 105 1.81 14.91 5.61
N VAL A 106 1.34 15.51 4.52
CA VAL A 106 1.54 16.95 4.28
C VAL A 106 1.04 17.81 5.46
N ILE A 107 -0.13 17.48 6.00
CA ILE A 107 -0.71 18.20 7.14
C ILE A 107 0.08 17.93 8.42
N LEU A 108 0.47 16.68 8.67
CA LEU A 108 1.27 16.30 9.83
C LEU A 108 2.64 16.97 9.83
N ASP A 109 3.30 17.05 8.67
CA ASP A 109 4.59 17.71 8.49
C ASP A 109 4.52 19.18 8.89
N VAL A 110 3.49 19.90 8.44
CA VAL A 110 3.28 21.31 8.79
C VAL A 110 3.01 21.45 10.30
N ALA A 111 2.11 20.64 10.86
CA ALA A 111 1.74 20.72 12.27
C ALA A 111 2.94 20.43 13.19
N LEU A 112 3.67 19.34 12.93
CA LEU A 112 4.82 18.93 13.74
C LEU A 112 5.97 19.95 13.63
N SER A 113 6.23 20.47 12.43
CA SER A 113 7.24 21.52 12.23
C SER A 113 6.88 22.81 12.97
N ALA A 114 5.61 23.22 12.93
CA ALA A 114 5.13 24.38 13.68
C ALA A 114 5.25 24.17 15.20
N HIS A 115 4.93 22.98 15.69
CA HIS A 115 5.11 22.64 17.11
C HIS A 115 6.58 22.71 17.53
N ILE A 116 7.50 22.16 16.75
CA ILE A 116 8.93 22.29 17.03
C ILE A 116 9.33 23.78 17.06
N ALA A 117 8.95 24.56 16.05
CA ALA A 117 9.29 25.98 15.99
C ALA A 117 8.78 26.74 17.23
N LEU A 118 7.53 26.49 17.65
CA LEU A 118 6.96 27.08 18.85
C LEU A 118 7.72 26.70 20.12
N LEU A 119 8.13 25.43 20.25
CA LEU A 119 8.90 24.95 21.40
C LEU A 119 10.31 25.56 21.48
N THR A 120 10.85 26.07 20.36
CA THR A 120 12.15 26.76 20.36
C THR A 120 12.10 28.25 20.69
N THR A 121 10.92 28.82 20.90
CA THR A 121 10.77 30.24 21.22
C THR A 121 11.21 30.56 22.66
N PRO A 122 11.75 31.75 22.95
CA PRO A 122 12.15 32.13 24.30
C PRO A 122 11.04 31.99 25.34
N ASP A 123 9.81 32.34 24.97
CA ASP A 123 8.63 32.24 25.84
C ASP A 123 8.23 30.79 26.14
N ALA A 124 8.41 29.88 25.18
CA ALA A 124 8.18 28.45 25.40
C ALA A 124 9.25 27.84 26.31
N LYS A 125 10.50 28.31 26.21
CA LYS A 125 11.62 27.85 27.05
C LYS A 125 11.44 28.18 28.53
N ALA A 126 10.66 29.21 28.85
CA ALA A 126 10.33 29.59 30.21
C ALA A 126 9.22 28.72 30.86
N ARG A 127 8.67 27.73 30.14
CA ARG A 127 7.59 26.87 30.63
C ARG A 127 8.14 25.62 31.32
N ASP A 128 7.59 25.32 32.50
CA ASP A 128 7.97 24.14 33.30
C ASP A 128 7.58 22.80 32.65
N ASP A 129 6.64 22.81 31.70
CA ASP A 129 6.13 21.61 31.02
C ASP A 129 6.76 21.33 29.64
N LEU A 130 7.80 22.09 29.30
CA LEU A 130 8.52 21.99 28.03
C LEU A 130 9.06 20.58 27.74
N PRO A 131 9.70 19.85 28.69
CA PRO A 131 10.22 18.50 28.41
C PRO A 131 9.11 17.52 28.02
N ARG A 132 7.95 17.60 28.68
CA ARG A 132 6.80 16.74 28.37
C ARG A 132 6.25 17.04 26.98
N HIS A 133 6.10 18.32 26.63
CA HIS A 133 5.62 18.71 25.30
C HIS A 133 6.60 18.30 24.20
N PHE A 134 7.90 18.46 24.43
CA PHE A 134 8.94 18.03 23.49
C PHE A 134 8.90 16.50 23.29
N GLY A 135 8.81 15.74 24.38
CA GLY A 135 8.68 14.27 24.33
C GLY A 135 7.44 13.81 23.55
N ASN A 136 6.29 14.46 23.73
CA ASN A 136 5.08 14.14 22.97
C ASN A 136 5.25 14.37 21.47
N VAL A 137 5.90 15.48 21.07
CA VAL A 137 6.17 15.79 19.66
C VAL A 137 7.14 14.77 19.07
N LEU A 138 8.23 14.44 19.78
CA LEU A 138 9.20 13.43 19.35
C LEU A 138 8.54 12.05 19.18
N ASN A 139 7.73 11.62 20.15
CA ASN A 139 6.98 10.37 20.07
C ASN A 139 6.01 10.34 18.87
N ALA A 140 5.35 11.47 18.58
CA ALA A 140 4.47 11.58 17.42
C ALA A 140 5.26 11.49 16.09
N MET A 141 6.44 12.13 16.02
CA MET A 141 7.31 12.08 14.84
C MET A 141 7.92 10.69 14.62
N ASP A 142 8.33 10.02 15.69
CA ASP A 142 8.83 8.63 15.65
C ASP A 142 7.71 7.66 15.22
N GLY A 143 6.53 7.78 15.84
CA GLY A 143 5.35 7.00 15.46
C GLY A 143 4.98 7.17 13.98
N ARG A 144 5.07 8.39 13.45
CA ARG A 144 4.87 8.68 12.02
C ARG A 144 5.85 7.92 11.13
N VAL A 145 7.15 7.92 11.47
CA VAL A 145 8.17 7.17 10.72
C VAL A 145 7.88 5.67 10.76
N LYS A 146 7.54 5.12 11.93
CA LYS A 146 7.18 3.71 12.10
C LYS A 146 5.98 3.31 11.24
N LEU A 147 4.93 4.13 11.20
CA LEU A 147 3.74 3.90 10.35
C LEU A 147 4.10 3.88 8.86
N LEU A 148 4.90 4.84 8.39
CA LEU A 148 5.34 4.88 6.99
C LEU A 148 6.16 3.64 6.63
N ARG A 149 7.08 3.21 7.49
CA ARG A 149 7.89 2.01 7.28
C ARG A 149 7.06 0.73 7.30
N ALA A 150 6.08 0.61 8.21
CA ALA A 150 5.18 -0.53 8.26
C ALA A 150 4.33 -0.62 6.98
N ALA A 151 3.82 0.51 6.48
CA ALA A 151 3.07 0.57 5.24
C ALA A 151 3.94 0.22 4.02
N GLU A 152 5.18 0.71 3.96
CA GLU A 152 6.15 0.36 2.92
C GLU A 152 6.44 -1.14 2.91
N ALA A 153 6.75 -1.72 4.06
CA ALA A 153 7.05 -3.15 4.20
C ALA A 153 5.83 -4.02 3.85
N ALA A 154 4.64 -3.63 4.27
CA ALA A 154 3.40 -4.32 3.93
C ALA A 154 3.12 -4.29 2.42
N ARG A 155 3.31 -3.13 1.78
CA ARG A 155 3.20 -2.99 0.33
C ARG A 155 4.18 -3.91 -0.39
N VAL A 156 5.47 -3.87 -0.04
CA VAL A 156 6.51 -4.72 -0.66
C VAL A 156 6.19 -6.22 -0.47
N ALA A 157 5.69 -6.61 0.71
CA ALA A 157 5.26 -7.98 0.96
C ALA A 157 4.06 -8.39 0.08
N ALA A 158 3.09 -7.50 -0.12
CA ALA A 158 1.96 -7.73 -1.00
C ALA A 158 2.40 -7.86 -2.47
N GLU A 159 3.28 -6.98 -2.93
CA GLU A 159 3.86 -6.98 -4.28
C GLU A 159 4.63 -8.28 -4.55
N TYR A 160 5.48 -8.70 -3.62
CA TYR A 160 6.21 -9.97 -3.73
C TYR A 160 5.26 -11.17 -3.82
N ARG A 161 4.26 -11.22 -2.94
CA ARG A 161 3.36 -12.37 -2.82
C ARG A 161 2.34 -12.48 -3.95
N TYR A 162 1.80 -11.36 -4.44
CA TYR A 162 0.66 -11.37 -5.35
C TYR A 162 0.96 -10.81 -6.74
N LEU A 163 2.03 -10.02 -6.87
CA LEU A 163 2.44 -9.33 -8.10
C LEU A 163 3.85 -9.73 -8.57
N ASN A 164 4.36 -10.88 -8.12
CA ASN A 164 5.70 -11.39 -8.47
C ASN A 164 6.84 -10.37 -8.24
N GLY A 165 6.69 -9.52 -7.22
CA GLY A 165 7.68 -8.49 -6.88
C GLY A 165 7.66 -7.26 -7.79
N ARG A 166 6.68 -7.13 -8.69
CA ARG A 166 6.49 -5.88 -9.45
C ARG A 166 5.87 -4.82 -8.54
N ALA A 167 6.44 -3.62 -8.56
CA ALA A 167 5.93 -2.47 -7.83
C ALA A 167 4.49 -2.15 -8.29
N ALA A 168 3.57 -1.96 -7.34
CA ALA A 168 2.19 -1.61 -7.63
C ALA A 168 2.01 -0.09 -7.80
N LEU A 169 2.78 0.72 -7.05
CA LEU A 169 2.70 2.17 -7.12
C LEU A 169 3.10 2.67 -8.51
N PHE A 170 2.34 3.66 -9.01
CA PHE A 170 2.77 4.40 -10.18
C PHE A 170 4.10 5.14 -9.90
N PRO A 171 4.94 5.35 -10.93
CA PRO A 171 6.26 5.95 -10.75
C PRO A 171 6.28 7.24 -9.92
N ASN A 172 5.37 8.17 -10.19
CA ASN A 172 5.29 9.43 -9.44
C ASN A 172 4.95 9.22 -7.95
N ALA A 173 4.07 8.28 -7.63
CA ALA A 173 3.67 7.96 -6.27
C ALA A 173 4.79 7.25 -5.51
N LEU A 174 5.57 6.41 -6.20
CA LEU A 174 6.77 5.79 -5.62
C LEU A 174 7.84 6.85 -5.28
N GLU A 175 8.10 7.79 -6.20
CA GLU A 175 9.04 8.90 -5.95
C GLU A 175 8.57 9.79 -4.78
N ALA A 176 7.27 10.12 -4.74
CA ALA A 176 6.69 10.90 -3.64
C ALA A 176 6.78 10.17 -2.31
N TRP A 177 6.56 8.86 -2.30
CA TRP A 177 6.72 8.00 -1.12
C TRP A 177 8.15 8.04 -0.58
N ASP A 178 9.13 7.80 -1.43
CA ASP A 178 10.54 7.79 -1.05
C ASP A 178 10.98 9.15 -0.49
N LEU A 179 10.53 10.24 -1.11
CA LEU A 179 10.78 11.59 -0.63
C LEU A 179 10.13 11.84 0.73
N GLN A 180 8.88 11.42 0.92
CA GLN A 180 8.18 11.60 2.19
C GLN A 180 8.85 10.82 3.33
N VAL A 181 9.24 9.57 3.09
CA VAL A 181 9.95 8.76 4.09
C VAL A 181 11.28 9.43 4.47
N LYS A 182 12.06 9.85 3.47
CA LYS A 182 13.33 10.55 3.70
C LYS A 182 13.14 11.86 4.47
N SER A 183 12.14 12.65 4.11
CA SER A 183 11.78 13.90 4.79
C SER A 183 11.40 13.63 6.25
N SER A 184 10.49 12.69 6.48
CA SER A 184 10.01 12.33 7.82
C SER A 184 11.14 11.88 8.74
N VAL A 185 12.04 11.01 8.24
CA VAL A 185 13.23 10.56 8.99
C VAL A 185 14.16 11.73 9.33
N GLY A 186 14.46 12.58 8.33
CA GLY A 186 15.34 13.73 8.53
C GLY A 186 14.79 14.74 9.54
N GLN A 187 13.49 15.02 9.48
CA GLN A 187 12.81 15.89 10.44
C GLN A 187 12.84 15.31 11.86
N THR A 188 12.58 14.02 12.02
CA THR A 188 12.63 13.34 13.33
C THR A 188 14.03 13.41 13.93
N ALA A 189 15.07 13.09 13.14
CA ALA A 189 16.46 13.19 13.60
C ALA A 189 16.85 14.64 13.98
N MET A 190 16.42 15.63 13.19
CA MET A 190 16.65 17.04 13.50
C MET A 190 15.96 17.44 14.82
N ALA A 191 14.73 16.99 15.05
CA ALA A 191 13.99 17.26 16.27
C ALA A 191 14.68 16.63 17.50
N PHE A 192 15.20 15.40 17.40
CA PHE A 192 15.98 14.77 18.45
C PHE A 192 17.25 15.55 18.79
N ARG A 193 18.00 15.99 17.77
CA ARG A 193 19.20 16.82 17.96
C ARG A 193 18.87 18.14 18.64
N LEU A 194 17.77 18.78 18.26
CA LEU A 194 17.30 20.00 18.90
C LEU A 194 16.92 19.76 20.37
N ALA A 195 16.19 18.69 20.68
CA ALA A 195 15.86 18.32 22.07
C ALA A 195 17.12 18.15 22.92
N THR A 196 18.14 17.53 22.34
CA THR A 196 19.44 17.31 22.97
C THR A 196 20.13 18.63 23.28
N LEU A 197 20.17 19.56 22.32
CA LEU A 197 20.77 20.88 22.51
C LEU A 197 20.06 21.72 23.58
N GLU A 198 18.74 21.57 23.70
CA GLU A 198 17.92 22.26 24.68
C GLU A 198 17.94 21.57 26.06
N GLY A 199 18.60 20.41 26.21
CA GLY A 199 18.67 19.68 27.48
C GLY A 199 17.32 19.14 27.95
N VAL A 200 16.38 18.94 27.03
CA VAL A 200 14.99 18.52 27.29
C VAL A 200 14.66 17.15 26.71
N LEU A 201 15.69 16.36 26.36
CA LEU A 201 15.48 14.95 26.08
C LEU A 201 14.68 14.34 27.24
N PRO A 202 13.57 13.62 26.97
CA PRO A 202 12.96 12.79 27.99
C PRO A 202 14.01 11.82 28.54
N ASP A 203 13.76 11.23 29.71
CA ASP A 203 14.43 9.99 30.14
C ASP A 203 14.06 8.87 29.15
N MET A 204 14.54 8.97 27.92
CA MET A 204 14.51 7.94 26.91
C MET A 204 15.48 6.87 27.39
N GLU A 205 15.09 5.60 27.28
CA GLU A 205 16.01 4.49 27.54
C GLU A 205 17.34 4.76 26.82
N ALA A 206 18.44 4.59 27.55
CA ALA A 206 19.78 5.10 27.23
C ALA A 206 20.37 4.67 25.87
N ASP A 207 19.65 3.83 25.12
CA ASP A 207 20.03 3.27 23.83
C ASP A 207 19.40 3.99 22.62
N ALA A 208 18.55 5.01 22.81
CA ALA A 208 17.99 5.77 21.69
C ALA A 208 19.04 6.70 21.07
N SER A 209 19.80 6.20 20.09
CA SER A 209 20.73 7.03 19.33
C SER A 209 19.95 8.10 18.54
N PRO A 210 20.33 9.39 18.64
CA PRO A 210 19.73 10.48 17.86
C PRO A 210 19.80 10.28 16.34
N ASP A 211 20.69 9.39 15.89
CA ASP A 211 20.92 9.06 14.49
C ASP A 211 20.23 7.75 14.04
N GLU A 212 19.66 6.96 14.97
CA GLU A 212 19.06 5.64 14.69
C GLU A 212 17.51 5.52 14.69
N PRO A 213 16.66 6.58 14.77
CA PRO A 213 15.22 6.37 14.53
C PRO A 213 14.94 5.89 13.08
N ALA A 214 15.95 5.92 12.20
CA ALA A 214 15.90 5.58 10.78
C ALA A 214 16.10 4.08 10.45
N GLU A 215 16.72 3.29 11.33
CA GLU A 215 17.22 1.93 10.99
C GLU A 215 16.44 0.78 11.64
N LEU A 216 15.55 1.05 12.59
CA LEU A 216 14.72 0.00 13.16
C LEU A 216 13.76 -0.57 12.12
N ALA A 217 13.86 -1.88 11.92
CA ALA A 217 12.89 -2.63 11.14
C ALA A 217 11.47 -2.39 11.71
N PRO A 218 10.44 -2.22 10.87
CA PRO A 218 9.09 -2.01 11.36
C PRO A 218 8.62 -3.25 12.14
N ASP A 219 7.75 -3.02 13.13
CA ASP A 219 7.18 -4.08 13.93
C ASP A 219 6.45 -5.09 13.02
N PRO A 220 6.81 -6.40 13.05
CA PRO A 220 6.14 -7.41 12.25
C PRO A 220 4.62 -7.47 12.42
N ASP A 221 4.10 -7.16 13.62
CA ASP A 221 2.66 -7.16 13.88
C ASP A 221 1.95 -5.99 13.20
N ASP A 222 2.59 -4.81 13.16
CA ASP A 222 2.11 -3.64 12.42
C ASP A 222 2.14 -3.91 10.91
N VAL A 223 3.23 -4.49 10.40
CA VAL A 223 3.34 -4.90 8.99
C VAL A 223 2.24 -5.90 8.62
N ALA A 224 2.00 -6.90 9.46
CA ALA A 224 0.95 -7.89 9.23
C ALA A 224 -0.46 -7.27 9.28
N ALA A 225 -0.68 -6.26 10.14
CA ALA A 225 -1.93 -5.51 10.18
C ALA A 225 -2.17 -4.72 8.89
N VAL A 226 -1.19 -3.94 8.44
CA VAL A 226 -1.32 -3.14 7.22
C VAL A 226 -1.45 -4.06 6.00
N LEU A 227 -0.71 -5.17 5.94
CA LEU A 227 -0.84 -6.14 4.86
C LEU A 227 -2.26 -6.74 4.79
N ALA A 228 -2.87 -7.05 5.94
CA ALA A 228 -4.24 -7.53 5.98
C ALA A 228 -5.24 -6.48 5.49
N ASP A 229 -5.02 -5.20 5.81
CA ASP A 229 -5.83 -4.07 5.35
C ASP A 229 -5.72 -3.82 3.84
N LEU A 230 -4.62 -4.21 3.19
CA LEU A 230 -4.49 -4.20 1.74
C LEU A 230 -5.19 -5.41 1.10
N VAL A 231 -4.98 -6.60 1.67
CA VAL A 231 -5.31 -7.88 1.00
C VAL A 231 -6.75 -8.32 1.22
N GLU A 232 -7.25 -8.29 2.45
CA GLU A 232 -8.56 -8.86 2.76
C GLU A 232 -9.72 -8.08 2.10
N PRO A 233 -9.71 -6.73 2.09
CA PRO A 233 -10.68 -5.95 1.32
C PRO A 233 -10.63 -6.24 -0.18
N SER A 234 -9.43 -6.33 -0.76
CA SER A 234 -9.25 -6.63 -2.19
C SER A 234 -9.82 -8.00 -2.57
N LYS A 235 -9.70 -9.01 -1.70
CA LYS A 235 -10.33 -10.33 -1.90
C LYS A 235 -11.86 -10.26 -1.79
N ALA A 236 -12.37 -9.52 -0.80
CA ALA A 236 -13.81 -9.38 -0.61
C ALA A 236 -14.45 -8.68 -1.81
N GLU A 237 -13.85 -7.59 -2.30
CA GLU A 237 -14.33 -6.87 -3.47
C GLU A 237 -14.27 -7.72 -4.75
N ALA A 238 -13.23 -8.53 -4.92
CA ALA A 238 -13.14 -9.44 -6.06
C ALA A 238 -14.29 -10.45 -6.10
N LEU A 239 -14.67 -11.00 -4.94
CA LEU A 239 -15.80 -11.91 -4.82
C LEU A 239 -17.14 -11.21 -5.00
N GLU A 240 -17.28 -9.99 -4.49
CA GLU A 240 -18.48 -9.19 -4.70
C GLU A 240 -18.72 -8.90 -6.18
N LYS A 241 -17.67 -8.55 -6.94
CA LYS A 241 -17.74 -8.33 -8.40
C LYS A 241 -18.04 -9.61 -9.21
N LEU A 242 -17.96 -10.78 -8.58
CA LEU A 242 -18.33 -12.08 -9.16
C LEU A 242 -19.69 -12.59 -8.66
N ASP A 243 -20.50 -11.73 -8.04
CA ASP A 243 -21.79 -12.07 -7.42
C ASP A 243 -21.67 -13.12 -6.29
N GLU A 244 -20.49 -13.28 -5.70
CA GLU A 244 -20.21 -14.20 -4.59
C GLU A 244 -20.35 -13.52 -3.22
N GLY A 245 -21.38 -12.69 -3.06
CA GLY A 245 -21.56 -11.80 -1.91
C GLY A 245 -21.51 -12.48 -0.53
N ARG A 246 -21.94 -13.74 -0.42
CA ARG A 246 -21.82 -14.51 0.85
C ARG A 246 -20.36 -14.78 1.23
N ARG A 247 -19.51 -15.16 0.27
CA ARG A 247 -18.07 -15.38 0.51
C ARG A 247 -17.39 -14.04 0.80
N ALA A 248 -17.71 -13.00 0.05
CA ALA A 248 -17.23 -11.63 0.28
C ALA A 248 -17.53 -11.16 1.71
N HIS A 249 -18.78 -11.28 2.15
CA HIS A 249 -19.22 -10.88 3.49
C HIS A 249 -18.52 -11.67 4.61
N ALA A 250 -18.27 -12.97 4.41
CA ALA A 250 -17.56 -13.80 5.37
C ALA A 250 -16.10 -13.35 5.55
N ILE A 251 -15.40 -13.01 4.46
CA ILE A 251 -14.03 -12.47 4.50
C ILE A 251 -14.02 -11.12 5.23
N ALA A 252 -14.89 -10.19 4.81
CA ALA A 252 -14.96 -8.85 5.39
C ALA A 252 -15.26 -8.90 6.90
N THR A 253 -16.21 -9.72 7.32
CA THR A 253 -16.58 -9.86 8.75
C THR A 253 -15.43 -10.42 9.58
N ARG A 254 -14.73 -11.45 9.09
CA ARG A 254 -13.58 -12.04 9.78
C ARG A 254 -12.45 -11.01 9.94
N TRP A 255 -12.14 -10.28 8.86
CA TRP A 255 -11.14 -9.23 8.87
C TRP A 255 -11.49 -8.12 9.88
N LEU A 256 -12.71 -7.56 9.82
CA LEU A 256 -13.15 -6.50 10.73
C LEU A 256 -13.12 -6.94 12.20
N ARG A 257 -13.54 -8.18 12.50
CA ARG A 257 -13.43 -8.73 13.86
C ARG A 257 -11.99 -8.80 14.35
N SER A 258 -11.07 -9.24 13.49
CA SER A 258 -9.64 -9.29 13.84
C SER A 258 -9.06 -7.90 14.09
N LYS A 259 -9.48 -6.90 13.32
CA LYS A 259 -9.07 -5.49 13.49
C LYS A 259 -9.61 -4.90 14.79
N GLN A 260 -10.88 -5.14 15.09
CA GLN A 260 -11.51 -4.71 16.36
C GLN A 260 -10.82 -5.33 17.58
N ALA A 261 -10.51 -6.63 17.53
CA ALA A 261 -9.83 -7.31 18.63
C ALA A 261 -8.43 -6.73 18.94
N ARG A 262 -7.74 -6.19 17.93
CA ARG A 262 -6.44 -5.51 18.10
C ARG A 262 -6.56 -4.09 18.66
N THR A 263 -7.68 -3.42 18.36
CA THR A 263 -7.90 -2.01 18.75
C THR A 263 -8.48 -1.90 20.16
N GLN A 264 -9.05 -2.99 20.71
CA GLN A 264 -9.51 -3.00 22.09
C GLN A 264 -8.32 -3.04 23.06
N PRO A 265 -8.27 -2.15 24.07
CA PRO A 265 -7.26 -2.23 25.11
C PRO A 265 -7.41 -3.58 25.82
N LYS A 266 -6.29 -4.28 26.04
CA LYS A 266 -6.26 -5.46 26.90
C LYS A 266 -6.70 -4.99 28.30
N VAL A 267 -7.95 -5.31 28.67
CA VAL A 267 -8.42 -5.13 30.04
C VAL A 267 -7.65 -6.14 30.88
N ALA A 268 -6.66 -5.64 31.62
CA ALA A 268 -5.95 -6.38 32.65
C ALA A 268 -6.69 -6.24 33.98
#